data_AF-A0A960NR79-F1
#
_entry.id   AF-A0A960NR79-F1
#
_cell.length_a   1.000
_cell.length_b   1.000
_cell.length_c   1.000
_cell.angle_alpha   90.00
_cell.angle_beta   90.00
_cell.angle_gamma   90.00
#
_symmetry.space_group_name_H-M   'P 1'
#
loop_
_entity.id
_entity.type
_entity.pdbx_description
1 polymer ?
#
loop_
_entity_poly.entity_id
_entity_poly.type
_entity_poly.pdbx_seq_one_letter_code
_entity_poly.pdbx_strand_id
1 'polypeptide(L)'
;MKAVRPIFYSALPLLLIGALSPRAEATPAQTLTTYTWTGLGQDNDLYSSSNWQDELTPPADYIAPENDITDLVLLFGDSRRTYAEYYSLYASQLQFVGHRRGYYFNSVGTTTHLGSGGILYAPAENVGSIIYDSVQLHASQVWQINSGWLTIYGPIRDLLSDNETHGNYSLEK
;
A
#
# COMPACT_ATOMS: atom_id res chain seq x y z
N MET A 1 -68.33 -48.12 -15.83
CA MET A 1 -68.58 -46.67 -15.93
C MET A 1 -68.00 -45.98 -14.71
N LYS A 2 -66.94 -45.17 -14.88
CA LYS A 2 -66.42 -44.24 -13.87
C LYS A 2 -66.03 -42.96 -14.60
N ALA A 3 -66.65 -41.86 -14.18
CA ALA A 3 -66.60 -40.56 -14.84
C ALA A 3 -65.29 -39.82 -14.54
N VAL A 4 -64.77 -39.15 -15.56
CA VAL A 4 -63.67 -38.20 -15.52
C VAL A 4 -64.20 -36.86 -14.97
N ARG A 5 -63.47 -36.22 -14.06
CA ARG A 5 -63.65 -34.80 -13.69
C ARG A 5 -62.38 -34.02 -14.03
N PRO A 6 -62.46 -32.85 -14.69
CA PRO A 6 -61.30 -31.99 -14.90
C PRO A 6 -61.08 -31.08 -13.68
N ILE A 7 -59.82 -30.87 -13.31
CA ILE A 7 -59.40 -29.86 -12.34
C ILE A 7 -58.97 -28.62 -13.14
N PHE A 8 -59.64 -27.50 -12.90
CA PHE A 8 -59.24 -26.18 -13.39
C PHE A 8 -58.18 -25.60 -12.42
N TYR A 9 -57.01 -25.23 -12.94
CA TYR A 9 -56.05 -24.40 -12.21
C TYR A 9 -56.38 -22.93 -12.46
N SER A 10 -56.63 -22.16 -11.39
CA SER A 10 -56.71 -20.70 -11.46
C SER A 10 -55.29 -20.12 -11.51
N ALA A 11 -55.08 -19.15 -12.39
CA ALA A 11 -53.87 -18.34 -12.41
C ALA A 11 -54.01 -17.20 -11.39
N LEU A 12 -53.06 -17.10 -10.46
CA LEU A 12 -52.85 -15.89 -9.65
C LEU A 12 -52.11 -14.84 -10.49
N PRO A 13 -52.47 -13.55 -10.40
CA PRO A 13 -51.67 -12.49 -11.01
C PRO A 13 -50.43 -12.20 -10.16
N LEU A 14 -49.27 -12.17 -10.83
CA LEU A 14 -47.98 -11.80 -10.26
C LEU A 14 -47.95 -10.27 -10.06
N LEU A 15 -47.88 -9.79 -8.82
CA LEU A 15 -47.72 -8.37 -8.51
C LEU A 15 -46.25 -7.99 -8.70
N LEU A 16 -45.94 -7.19 -9.73
CA LEU A 16 -44.60 -6.68 -10.00
C LEU A 16 -44.30 -5.49 -9.08
N ILE A 17 -43.63 -5.72 -7.96
CA ILE A 17 -43.08 -4.65 -7.11
C ILE A 17 -41.74 -4.23 -7.70
N GLY A 18 -41.71 -3.09 -8.38
CA GLY A 18 -40.48 -2.45 -8.83
C GLY A 18 -39.66 -1.98 -7.62
N ALA A 19 -38.61 -2.71 -7.28
CA ALA A 19 -37.63 -2.26 -6.31
C ALA A 19 -36.79 -1.14 -6.92
N LEU A 20 -36.97 0.08 -6.43
CA LEU A 20 -36.03 1.18 -6.65
C LEU A 20 -34.68 0.76 -6.05
N SER A 21 -33.69 0.50 -6.92
CA SER A 21 -32.32 0.25 -6.47
C SER A 21 -31.79 1.52 -5.80
N PRO A 22 -31.23 1.46 -4.58
CA PRO A 22 -30.57 2.61 -3.99
C PRO A 22 -29.41 3.03 -4.90
N ARG A 23 -29.43 4.31 -5.29
CA ARG A 23 -28.36 4.93 -6.06
C ARG A 23 -27.11 4.91 -5.16
N ALA A 24 -26.11 4.11 -5.53
CA ALA A 24 -24.81 4.15 -4.87
C ALA A 24 -24.26 5.57 -4.99
N GLU A 25 -24.11 6.25 -3.86
CA GLU A 25 -23.38 7.50 -3.80
C GLU A 25 -21.93 7.18 -4.16
N ALA A 26 -21.41 7.85 -5.18
CA ALA A 26 -20.02 7.70 -5.56
C ALA A 26 -19.17 8.25 -4.40
N THR A 27 -18.48 7.36 -3.69
CA THR A 27 -17.48 7.76 -2.70
C THR A 27 -16.49 8.69 -3.39
N PRO A 28 -16.19 9.87 -2.84
CA PRO A 28 -15.25 10.79 -3.45
C PRO A 28 -13.92 10.07 -3.70
N ALA A 29 -13.39 10.19 -4.92
CA ALA A 29 -12.09 9.64 -5.27
C ALA A 29 -11.04 10.28 -4.35
N GLN A 30 -10.38 9.47 -3.55
CA GLN A 30 -9.31 9.92 -2.70
C GLN A 30 -8.14 10.41 -3.56
N THR A 31 -7.65 11.62 -3.29
CA THR A 31 -6.49 12.17 -4.00
C THR A 31 -5.22 11.63 -3.36
N LEU A 32 -4.44 10.87 -4.13
CA LEU A 32 -3.11 10.43 -3.72
C LEU A 32 -2.07 11.49 -4.10
N THR A 33 -1.25 11.90 -3.15
CA THR A 33 -0.10 12.79 -3.36
C THR A 33 1.17 11.96 -3.46
N THR A 34 1.91 12.12 -4.54
CA THR A 34 3.17 11.38 -4.77
C THR A 34 4.36 12.27 -4.52
N TYR A 35 5.33 11.77 -3.75
CA TYR A 35 6.61 12.41 -3.50
C TYR A 35 7.72 11.53 -4.06
N THR A 36 8.57 12.10 -4.91
CA THR A 36 9.61 11.36 -5.63
C THR A 36 10.98 11.60 -5.00
N TRP A 37 11.62 10.53 -4.53
CA TRP A 37 12.98 10.58 -4.04
C TRP A 37 13.97 10.71 -5.21
N THR A 38 14.84 11.71 -5.16
CA THR A 38 15.91 11.93 -6.16
C THR A 38 17.29 11.61 -5.61
N GLY A 39 17.47 11.67 -4.28
CA GLY A 39 18.76 11.46 -3.61
C GLY A 39 19.84 12.46 -4.06
N LEU A 40 19.44 13.66 -4.46
CA LEU A 40 20.34 14.71 -4.95
C LEU A 40 20.95 15.58 -3.84
N GLY A 41 20.44 15.47 -2.62
CA GLY A 41 20.87 16.24 -1.46
C GLY A 41 22.30 15.91 -1.01
N GLN A 42 22.76 16.67 -0.02
CA GLN A 42 24.11 16.49 0.54
C GLN A 42 24.21 15.27 1.45
N ASP A 43 23.09 14.87 2.07
CA ASP A 43 22.93 13.74 2.98
C ASP A 43 22.00 12.65 2.38
N ASN A 44 21.67 11.63 3.18
CA ASN A 44 20.74 10.56 2.78
C ASN A 44 19.40 10.68 3.52
N ASP A 45 19.13 11.83 4.16
CA ASP A 45 18.01 11.99 5.08
C ASP A 45 16.70 12.19 4.30
N LEU A 46 15.68 11.37 4.60
CA LEU A 46 14.33 11.50 4.05
C LEU A 46 13.63 12.81 4.48
N TYR A 47 14.10 13.51 5.51
CA TYR A 47 13.57 14.82 5.90
C TYR A 47 14.26 15.99 5.20
N SER A 48 15.35 15.75 4.48
CA SER A 48 16.05 16.78 3.70
C SER A 48 15.33 17.01 2.37
N SER A 49 14.70 18.18 2.21
CA SER A 49 13.97 18.56 0.99
C SER A 49 14.81 18.44 -0.27
N SER A 50 16.11 18.70 -0.16
CA SER A 50 17.06 18.58 -1.27
C SER A 50 17.18 17.17 -1.86
N ASN A 51 16.72 16.13 -1.15
CA ASN A 51 16.66 14.77 -1.67
C ASN A 51 15.36 14.45 -2.41
N TRP A 52 14.36 15.33 -2.39
CA TRP A 52 13.07 15.13 -3.04
C TRP A 52 12.92 15.97 -4.30
N GLN A 53 12.12 15.49 -5.22
CA GLN A 53 11.80 16.21 -6.44
C GLN A 53 11.11 17.53 -6.09
N ASP A 54 11.49 18.60 -6.79
CA ASP A 54 10.97 19.96 -6.61
C ASP A 54 11.13 20.50 -5.17
N GLU A 55 12.10 19.96 -4.42
CA GLU A 55 12.33 20.26 -2.99
C GLU A 55 11.09 20.03 -2.12
N LEU A 56 10.20 19.14 -2.56
CA LEU A 56 8.96 18.82 -1.86
C LEU A 56 9.17 17.60 -0.96
N THR A 57 9.47 17.83 0.32
CA THR A 57 9.55 16.76 1.33
C THR A 57 8.15 16.22 1.65
N PRO A 58 7.96 14.90 1.77
CA PRO A 58 6.77 14.33 2.36
C PRO A 58 6.49 14.93 3.74
N PRO A 59 5.21 15.04 4.16
CA PRO A 59 4.90 15.44 5.51
C PRO A 59 5.58 14.47 6.48
N ALA A 60 6.29 15.02 7.47
CA ALA A 60 6.89 14.26 8.55
C ALA A 60 5.84 13.80 9.59
N ASP A 61 4.57 14.08 9.33
CA ASP A 61 3.51 14.03 10.32
C ASP A 61 3.35 12.62 10.87
N TYR A 62 3.44 12.56 12.19
CA TYR A 62 3.09 11.42 13.01
C TYR A 62 1.60 11.15 12.80
N ILE A 63 1.27 10.25 11.88
CA ILE A 63 -0.08 9.74 11.76
C ILE A 63 -0.35 8.95 13.03
N ALA A 64 -1.37 9.37 13.77
CA ALA A 64 -1.80 8.68 14.98
C ALA A 64 -1.90 7.18 14.67
N PRO A 65 -1.28 6.30 15.48
CA PRO A 65 -1.12 4.89 15.15
C PRO A 65 -2.40 4.28 14.61
N GLU A 66 -3.55 4.61 15.19
CA GLU A 66 -4.89 4.11 14.90
C GLU A 66 -5.51 4.45 13.53
N ASN A 67 -4.91 5.32 12.71
CA ASN A 67 -5.49 5.72 11.42
C ASN A 67 -4.73 5.13 10.22
N ASP A 68 -5.48 4.71 9.18
CA ASP A 68 -4.88 4.32 7.91
C ASP A 68 -4.27 5.52 7.18
N ILE A 69 -3.16 5.26 6.49
CA ILE A 69 -2.46 6.21 5.64
C ILE A 69 -2.99 6.01 4.23
N THR A 70 -3.69 6.99 3.70
CA THR A 70 -4.56 6.74 2.52
C THR A 70 -4.31 7.70 1.36
N ASP A 71 -3.47 8.71 1.56
CA ASP A 71 -3.26 9.83 0.63
C ASP A 71 -1.78 10.04 0.22
N LEU A 72 -0.86 9.21 0.70
CA LEU A 72 0.58 9.43 0.53
C LEU A 72 1.27 8.30 -0.23
N VAL A 73 1.94 8.62 -1.34
CA VAL A 73 2.78 7.70 -2.10
C VAL A 73 4.22 8.19 -2.09
N LEU A 74 5.16 7.31 -1.72
CA LEU A 74 6.59 7.58 -1.82
C LEU A 74 7.18 6.79 -2.98
N LEU A 75 7.73 7.50 -3.96
CA LEU A 75 8.27 6.93 -5.19
C LEU A 75 9.81 6.97 -5.17
N PHE A 76 10.42 5.79 -5.22
CA PHE A 76 11.85 5.54 -5.25
C PHE A 76 12.23 5.00 -6.64
N GLY A 77 12.66 5.91 -7.51
CA GLY A 77 13.01 5.64 -8.92
C GLY A 77 14.50 5.37 -9.14
N ASP A 78 15.00 5.64 -10.35
CA ASP A 78 16.45 5.60 -10.62
C ASP A 78 17.13 6.88 -10.09
N SER A 79 17.38 6.88 -8.78
CA SER A 79 17.85 8.05 -8.03
C SER A 79 19.38 8.07 -7.91
N ARG A 80 19.97 9.25 -7.66
CA ARG A 80 21.43 9.41 -7.55
C ARG A 80 21.99 8.62 -6.36
N ARG A 81 21.29 8.64 -5.23
CA ARG A 81 21.59 7.87 -4.02
C ARG A 81 20.41 6.94 -3.75
N THR A 82 20.74 5.69 -3.44
CA THR A 82 19.76 4.64 -3.09
C THR A 82 19.85 4.23 -1.63
N TYR A 83 20.69 4.91 -0.85
CA TYR A 83 20.69 4.81 0.60
C TYR A 83 19.82 5.93 1.16
N ALA A 84 18.89 5.59 2.05
CA ALA A 84 17.89 6.50 2.56
C ALA A 84 17.72 6.29 4.08
N GLU A 85 17.97 7.34 4.85
CA GLU A 85 17.88 7.37 6.32
C GLU A 85 16.60 8.07 6.77
N TYR A 86 15.87 7.48 7.70
CA TYR A 86 14.66 8.07 8.27
C TYR A 86 14.58 7.79 9.77
N TYR A 87 13.76 8.57 10.47
CA TYR A 87 13.27 8.22 11.79
C TYR A 87 12.04 7.35 11.57
N SER A 88 10.89 7.95 11.26
CA SER A 88 9.65 7.24 10.91
C SER A 88 9.30 7.46 9.45
N LEU A 89 8.91 6.39 8.76
CA LEU A 89 8.42 6.49 7.39
C LEU A 89 6.91 6.24 7.38
N TYR A 90 6.13 7.17 6.83
CA TYR A 90 4.69 7.01 6.66
C TYR A 90 4.37 7.02 5.17
N ALA A 91 3.61 6.04 4.70
CA ALA A 91 3.09 6.02 3.34
C ALA A 91 1.83 5.17 3.26
N SER A 92 0.89 5.56 2.39
CA SER A 92 -0.14 4.64 1.91
C SER A 92 0.49 3.58 1.02
N GLN A 93 1.41 3.98 0.15
CA GLN A 93 2.12 3.08 -0.75
C GLN A 93 3.60 3.44 -0.90
N LEU A 94 4.46 2.43 -0.85
CA LEU A 94 5.87 2.54 -1.27
C LEU A 94 6.01 2.00 -2.69
N GLN A 95 6.58 2.79 -3.58
CA GLN A 95 6.84 2.41 -4.96
C GLN A 95 8.34 2.40 -5.24
N PHE A 96 8.87 1.25 -5.65
CA PHE A 96 10.25 1.06 -6.09
C PHE A 96 10.24 0.70 -7.57
N VAL A 97 10.30 1.70 -8.45
CA VAL A 97 9.97 1.53 -9.86
C VAL A 97 11.09 2.01 -10.76
N GLY A 98 11.53 1.14 -11.68
CA GLY A 98 12.48 1.52 -12.72
C GLY A 98 13.92 1.75 -12.25
N HIS A 99 14.23 1.52 -10.97
CA HIS A 99 15.59 1.61 -10.45
C HIS A 99 16.47 0.45 -10.97
N ARG A 100 17.76 0.75 -11.15
CA ARG A 100 18.79 -0.24 -11.56
C ARG A 100 19.76 -0.62 -10.43
N ARG A 101 19.61 -0.01 -9.25
CA ARG A 101 20.47 -0.23 -8.09
C ARG A 101 19.60 -0.44 -6.86
N GLY A 102 20.02 -1.39 -6.03
CA GLY A 102 19.32 -1.69 -4.78
C GLY A 102 19.18 -0.48 -3.87
N TYR A 103 18.00 -0.38 -3.26
CA TYR A 103 17.74 0.58 -2.21
C TYR A 103 18.04 0.01 -0.83
N TYR A 104 18.53 0.85 0.07
CA TYR A 104 18.86 0.51 1.44
C TYR A 104 18.24 1.54 2.37
N PHE A 105 17.23 1.09 3.12
CA PHE A 105 16.43 1.91 4.01
C PHE A 105 16.88 1.64 5.44
N ASN A 106 17.48 2.66 6.06
CA ASN A 106 17.99 2.57 7.42
C ASN A 106 17.21 3.51 8.34
N SER A 107 16.71 2.96 9.45
CA SER A 107 15.95 3.70 10.44
C SER A 107 16.84 4.08 11.61
N VAL A 108 16.71 5.32 12.08
CA VAL A 108 17.38 5.82 13.29
C VAL A 108 16.43 5.70 14.48
N GLY A 109 15.96 4.48 14.74
CA GLY A 109 15.28 4.11 15.99
C GLY A 109 13.75 4.05 15.96
N THR A 110 13.13 3.82 14.80
CA THR A 110 11.67 3.89 14.64
C THR A 110 11.14 2.74 13.74
N THR A 111 10.11 2.93 12.91
CA THR A 111 9.34 1.91 12.16
C THR A 111 8.86 2.48 10.82
N THR A 112 8.69 1.63 9.81
CA THR A 112 7.97 1.99 8.58
C THR A 112 6.48 1.70 8.72
N HIS A 113 5.64 2.71 8.58
CA HIS A 113 4.19 2.65 8.64
C HIS A 113 3.58 2.61 7.24
N LEU A 114 2.81 1.57 6.95
CA LEU A 114 2.31 1.29 5.61
C LEU A 114 0.80 1.08 5.61
N GLY A 115 0.12 1.97 4.88
CA GLY A 115 -1.33 1.92 4.71
C GLY A 115 -1.80 0.90 3.66
N SER A 116 -3.05 1.04 3.26
CA SER A 116 -3.76 0.10 2.37
C SER A 116 -3.16 -0.05 0.96
N GLY A 117 -2.35 0.91 0.50
CA GLY A 117 -1.72 0.87 -0.82
C GLY A 117 -0.55 -0.11 -0.95
N GLY A 118 0.07 -0.53 0.16
CA GLY A 118 1.09 -1.57 0.18
C GLY A 118 2.41 -1.23 -0.52
N ILE A 119 3.05 -2.24 -1.11
CA ILE A 119 4.34 -2.07 -1.80
C ILE A 119 4.20 -2.46 -3.27
N LEU A 120 4.66 -1.59 -4.16
CA LEU A 120 4.95 -1.93 -5.56
C LEU A 120 6.47 -1.99 -5.76
N TYR A 121 6.99 -3.16 -6.05
CA TYR A 121 8.40 -3.39 -6.34
C TYR A 121 8.57 -3.86 -7.79
N ALA A 122 9.02 -2.95 -8.66
CA ALA A 122 9.19 -3.16 -10.08
C ALA A 122 10.49 -2.49 -10.59
N PRO A 123 11.67 -2.96 -10.15
CA PRO A 123 12.94 -2.49 -10.69
C PRO A 123 13.04 -2.69 -12.20
N ALA A 124 13.91 -1.91 -12.85
CA ALA A 124 14.22 -2.10 -14.27
C ALA A 124 15.03 -3.39 -14.53
N GLU A 125 15.74 -3.88 -13.50
CA GLU A 125 16.62 -5.05 -13.57
C GLU A 125 16.33 -6.02 -12.43
N ASN A 126 16.96 -7.20 -12.43
CA ASN A 126 16.86 -8.14 -11.31
C ASN A 126 17.77 -7.68 -10.16
N VAL A 127 17.32 -6.68 -9.40
CA VAL A 127 18.06 -6.11 -8.27
C VAL A 127 17.25 -6.21 -6.98
N GLY A 128 17.98 -6.25 -5.86
CA GLY A 128 17.41 -6.36 -4.52
C GLY A 128 17.41 -5.05 -3.76
N SER A 129 16.38 -4.80 -2.96
CA SER A 129 16.35 -3.70 -1.99
C SER A 129 16.11 -4.23 -0.58
N ILE A 130 16.54 -3.45 0.41
CA ILE A 130 16.45 -3.81 1.82
C ILE A 130 15.80 -2.67 2.62
N ILE A 131 14.83 -3.05 3.45
CA ILE A 131 14.34 -2.26 4.58
C ILE A 131 14.91 -2.92 5.84
N TYR A 132 15.83 -2.23 6.52
CA TYR A 132 16.51 -2.79 7.70
C TYR A 132 15.63 -2.80 8.95
N ASP A 133 14.49 -2.14 8.91
CA ASP A 133 13.61 -1.89 10.05
C ASP A 133 12.32 -2.72 10.02
N SER A 134 11.58 -2.66 11.12
CA SER A 134 10.20 -3.09 11.26
C SER A 134 9.25 -2.39 10.29
N VAL A 135 8.20 -3.10 9.89
CA VAL A 135 7.07 -2.56 9.13
C VAL A 135 5.78 -2.75 9.92
N GLN A 136 5.06 -1.66 10.16
CA GLN A 136 3.74 -1.63 10.77
C GLN A 136 2.68 -1.43 9.67
N LEU A 137 1.78 -2.39 9.53
CA LEU A 137 0.67 -2.35 8.58
C LEU A 137 -0.53 -1.67 9.24
N HIS A 138 -1.02 -0.57 8.67
CA HIS A 138 -2.18 0.17 9.18
C HIS A 138 -3.50 -0.31 8.57
N ALA A 139 -3.42 -1.11 7.51
CA ALA A 139 -4.55 -1.73 6.85
C ALA A 139 -4.15 -3.01 6.10
N SER A 140 -5.15 -3.82 5.77
CA SER A 140 -4.98 -4.93 4.82
C SER A 140 -4.49 -4.40 3.46
N GLN A 141 -3.50 -5.06 2.89
CA GLN A 141 -2.78 -4.56 1.72
C GLN A 141 -2.25 -5.71 0.87
N VAL A 142 -1.96 -5.39 -0.39
CA VAL A 142 -1.37 -6.32 -1.36
C VAL A 142 -0.02 -5.76 -1.78
N TRP A 143 1.01 -6.61 -1.76
CA TRP A 143 2.33 -6.25 -2.25
C TRP A 143 2.57 -6.89 -3.61
N GLN A 144 3.03 -6.09 -4.56
CA GLN A 144 3.27 -6.48 -5.93
C GLN A 144 4.77 -6.49 -6.19
N ILE A 145 5.37 -7.69 -6.23
CA ILE A 145 6.79 -7.88 -6.55
C ILE A 145 6.88 -8.40 -7.99
N ASN A 146 7.28 -7.54 -8.92
CA ASN A 146 7.23 -7.81 -10.36
C ASN A 146 8.57 -8.27 -10.95
N SER A 147 9.69 -8.01 -10.27
CA SER A 147 11.06 -8.40 -10.60
C SER A 147 11.95 -8.18 -9.37
N GLY A 148 13.14 -8.77 -9.32
CA GLY A 148 14.05 -8.53 -8.20
C GLY A 148 13.56 -9.17 -6.90
N TRP A 149 14.01 -8.60 -5.79
CA TRP A 149 13.54 -8.98 -4.46
C TRP A 149 13.52 -7.79 -3.51
N LEU A 150 12.63 -7.84 -2.52
CA LEU A 150 12.60 -6.90 -1.42
C LEU A 150 12.72 -7.68 -0.11
N THR A 151 13.71 -7.34 0.70
CA THR A 151 13.89 -7.91 2.04
C THR A 151 13.53 -6.90 3.11
N ILE A 152 12.73 -7.35 4.07
CA ILE A 152 12.46 -6.63 5.32
C ILE A 152 13.13 -7.43 6.44
N TYR A 153 14.11 -6.82 7.10
CA TYR A 153 14.86 -7.45 8.20
C TYR A 153 14.14 -7.35 9.54
N GLY A 154 13.33 -6.31 9.74
CA GLY A 154 12.52 -6.17 10.95
C GLY A 154 11.23 -7.00 10.89
N PRO A 155 10.50 -7.09 12.02
CA PRO A 155 9.20 -7.73 12.05
C PRO A 155 8.18 -6.97 11.19
N ILE A 156 7.25 -7.70 10.60
CA ILE A 156 6.03 -7.13 10.00
C ILE A 156 4.88 -7.35 10.99
N ARG A 157 4.22 -6.26 11.39
CA ARG A 157 3.14 -6.28 12.39
C ARG A 157 1.88 -5.63 11.83
N ASP A 158 0.72 -6.18 12.15
CA ASP A 158 -0.56 -5.51 11.92
C ASP A 158 -0.83 -4.57 13.10
N LEU A 159 -1.31 -3.36 12.83
CA LEU A 159 -1.62 -2.36 13.85
C LEU A 159 -2.75 -2.81 14.77
N LEU A 160 -3.70 -3.57 14.22
CA LEU A 160 -4.92 -3.99 14.91
C LEU A 160 -4.79 -5.38 15.55
N SER A 161 -3.64 -6.04 15.43
CA SER A 161 -3.40 -7.32 16.10
C SER A 161 -1.98 -7.39 16.66
N ASP A 162 -1.87 -7.66 17.96
CA ASP A 162 -0.60 -7.97 18.64
C ASP A 162 0.06 -9.28 18.14
N ASN A 163 -0.47 -9.91 17.09
CA ASN A 163 0.11 -11.10 16.49
C ASN A 163 1.34 -10.71 15.66
N GLU A 164 2.51 -10.89 16.27
CA GLU A 164 3.79 -10.76 15.58
C GLU A 164 3.93 -11.85 14.52
N THR A 165 4.06 -11.45 13.25
CA THR A 165 4.53 -12.36 12.22
C THR A 165 6.05 -12.22 12.19
N HIS A 166 6.77 -13.06 12.96
CA HIS A 166 8.24 -13.04 12.98
C HIS A 166 8.83 -13.70 11.73
N GLY A 167 9.76 -13.01 11.07
CA GLY A 167 10.58 -13.59 10.01
C GLY A 167 11.32 -12.51 9.24
N ASN A 168 12.54 -12.78 8.79
CA ASN A 168 13.08 -12.02 7.66
C ASN A 168 12.20 -12.36 6.46
N TYR A 169 11.46 -11.39 5.94
CA TYR A 169 10.63 -11.61 4.75
C TYR A 169 11.46 -11.20 3.55
N SER A 170 11.87 -12.19 2.76
CA SER A 170 12.30 -11.94 1.38
C SER A 170 11.13 -12.32 0.49
N LEU A 171 10.55 -11.32 -0.16
CA LEU A 171 9.51 -11.55 -1.16
C LEU A 171 10.20 -11.60 -2.51
N GLU A 172 10.22 -12.79 -3.07
CA GLU A 172 10.79 -13.12 -4.36
C GLU A 172 9.65 -13.41 -5.34
N LYS A 173 9.88 -13.16 -6.63
CA LYS A 173 8.95 -13.53 -7.69
C LYS A 173 9.34 -14.86 -8.33
#